data_AF-A0AAE1VQ99-F1
#
_entry.id   AF-A0AAE1VQ99-F1
#
_cell.length_a   1.000
_cell.length_b   1.000
_cell.length_c   1.000
_cell.angle_alpha   90.00
_cell.angle_beta   90.00
_cell.angle_gamma   90.00
#
_symmetry.space_group_name_H-M   'P 1'
#
loop_
_entity.id
_entity.type
_entity.pdbx_description
1 polymer ?
#
loop_
_entity_poly.entity_id
_entity_poly.type
_entity_poly.pdbx_seq_one_letter_code
_entity_poly.pdbx_strand_id
1 'polypeptide(L)'
;MLLGNAGTLLGTKILEKILRAFGAGLALACGRFLASDRSTTPEFLLLLVFSFLLITLFVIRRRNPKNMILFLLFDFFLCLFSCLFRLFILDSFFSFIELPAAFIFGVSSASNESANSDRESGEMESSSSSESLTTFRNVIAAENEAEIYDRIKILENLQYYNIPPQNTPGDYAALVRENFDSAINVPHFIKIYDLEYFDLQVLERKGLVQDKLSDLMLSEENLSQILDKSPYSNIRKEAYHFLEDKLKPVGDPRHAFQRHLLEGSLRFYIADLTAQGKRSTIYQDFLTYFQDSD
;
A
#
# COMPACT_ATOMS: atom_id res chain seq x y z
N MET A 1 -48.11 38.99 32.83
CA MET A 1 -46.65 38.81 32.85
C MET A 1 -46.29 37.58 33.70
N LEU A 2 -46.71 36.36 33.34
CA LEU A 2 -46.45 35.13 34.13
C LEU A 2 -46.59 33.84 33.30
N LEU A 3 -46.14 33.83 32.04
CA LEU A 3 -46.15 32.62 31.20
C LEU A 3 -44.86 32.39 30.39
N GLY A 4 -43.74 33.02 30.78
CA GLY A 4 -42.47 32.93 30.06
C GLY A 4 -41.44 31.92 30.60
N ASN A 5 -41.63 31.35 31.79
CA ASN A 5 -40.55 30.62 32.50
C ASN A 5 -40.71 29.09 32.57
N ALA A 6 -41.82 28.51 32.13
CA ALA A 6 -42.03 27.06 32.23
C ALA A 6 -41.26 26.25 31.15
N GLY A 7 -41.11 26.81 29.94
CA GLY A 7 -40.42 26.14 28.83
C GLY A 7 -38.90 26.08 28.97
N THR A 8 -38.28 27.09 29.61
CA THR A 8 -36.84 27.14 29.87
C THR A 8 -36.42 26.14 30.96
N LEU A 9 -37.25 25.95 31.99
CA LEU A 9 -36.96 25.05 33.11
C LEU A 9 -37.09 23.55 32.73
N LEU A 10 -37.99 23.21 31.82
CA LEU A 10 -38.14 21.82 31.35
C LEU A 10 -36.97 21.42 30.44
N GLY A 11 -36.48 22.35 29.62
CA GLY A 11 -35.34 22.14 28.74
C GLY A 11 -34.01 21.96 29.49
N THR A 12 -33.81 22.63 30.63
CA THR A 12 -32.58 22.46 31.42
C THR A 12 -32.53 21.11 32.14
N LYS A 13 -33.66 20.61 32.65
CA LYS A 13 -33.73 19.30 33.32
C LYS A 13 -33.51 18.12 32.36
N ILE A 14 -34.00 18.22 31.12
CA ILE A 14 -33.76 17.21 30.09
C ILE A 14 -32.29 17.24 29.65
N LEU A 15 -31.72 18.43 29.47
CA LEU A 15 -30.30 18.59 29.13
C LEU A 15 -29.40 18.01 30.22
N GLU A 16 -29.70 18.23 31.49
CA GLU A 16 -28.94 17.70 32.62
C GLU A 16 -28.99 16.16 32.68
N LYS A 17 -30.16 15.55 32.41
CA LYS A 17 -30.29 14.09 32.31
C LYS A 17 -29.49 13.51 31.14
N ILE A 18 -29.50 14.19 29.99
CA ILE A 18 -28.71 13.79 28.82
C ILE A 18 -27.22 13.94 29.13
N LEU A 19 -26.78 15.04 29.74
CA LEU A 19 -25.38 15.25 30.12
C LEU A 19 -24.88 14.20 31.12
N ARG A 20 -25.71 13.81 32.10
CA ARG A 20 -25.35 12.77 33.08
C ARG A 20 -25.31 11.37 32.48
N ALA A 21 -26.29 11.01 31.65
CA ALA A 21 -26.28 9.73 30.93
C ALA A 21 -25.07 9.64 29.99
N PHE A 22 -24.71 10.77 29.37
CA PHE A 22 -23.58 10.85 28.46
C PHE A 22 -22.23 10.84 29.18
N GLY A 23 -22.09 11.57 30.30
CA GLY A 23 -20.89 11.53 31.15
C GLY A 23 -20.62 10.14 31.72
N ALA A 24 -21.68 9.39 32.07
CA ALA A 24 -21.57 7.99 32.47
C ALA A 24 -21.12 7.08 31.31
N GLY A 25 -21.64 7.31 30.09
CA GLY A 25 -21.19 6.59 28.89
C GLY A 25 -19.74 6.88 28.52
N LEU A 26 -19.30 8.13 28.68
CA LEU A 26 -17.93 8.56 28.39
C LEU A 26 -16.95 8.00 29.43
N ALA A 27 -17.31 7.99 30.71
CA ALA A 27 -16.52 7.36 31.77
C ALA A 27 -16.41 5.84 31.58
N LEU A 28 -17.47 5.19 31.09
CA LEU A 28 -17.46 3.76 30.77
C LEU A 28 -16.59 3.44 29.53
N ALA A 29 -16.62 4.31 28.52
CA ALA A 29 -15.77 4.21 27.32
C ALA A 29 -14.29 4.48 27.64
N CYS A 30 -13.99 5.50 28.45
CA CYS A 30 -12.63 5.78 28.92
C CYS A 30 -12.11 4.69 29.88
N GLY A 31 -12.97 4.10 30.72
CA GLY A 31 -12.61 2.97 31.58
C GLY A 31 -12.28 1.70 30.79
N ARG A 32 -12.99 1.45 29.68
CA ARG A 32 -12.65 0.37 28.75
C ARG A 32 -11.40 0.66 27.90
N PHE A 33 -11.14 1.94 27.61
CA PHE A 33 -9.93 2.39 26.90
C PHE A 33 -8.65 2.21 27.73
N LEU A 34 -8.68 2.54 29.02
CA LEU A 34 -7.54 2.33 29.92
C LEU A 34 -7.28 0.85 30.27
N ALA A 35 -8.24 -0.03 30.01
CA ALA A 35 -8.15 -1.46 30.26
C ALA A 35 -7.82 -2.31 29.01
N SER A 36 -7.77 -1.69 27.82
CA SER A 36 -7.59 -2.41 26.55
C SER A 36 -6.14 -2.31 26.08
N ASP A 37 -5.32 -3.28 26.47
CA ASP A 37 -4.04 -3.50 25.82
C ASP A 37 -4.29 -3.93 24.36
N ARG A 38 -3.86 -3.06 23.43
CA ARG A 38 -3.81 -3.21 21.97
C ARG A 38 -5.13 -3.01 21.19
N SER A 39 -5.01 -2.14 20.18
CA SER A 39 -5.72 -2.16 18.88
C SER A 39 -7.08 -1.45 18.69
N THR A 40 -7.29 -0.28 19.28
CA THR A 40 -8.22 0.69 18.65
C THR A 40 -7.54 2.03 18.45
N THR A 41 -7.47 2.47 17.19
CA THR A 41 -6.67 3.62 16.76
C THR A 41 -7.25 4.94 17.31
N PRO A 42 -6.39 5.92 17.67
CA PRO A 42 -6.80 7.23 18.19
C PRO A 42 -7.74 8.02 17.24
N GLU A 43 -7.79 7.63 15.97
CA GLU A 43 -8.62 8.19 14.91
C GLU A 43 -10.12 8.03 15.15
N PHE A 44 -10.56 6.89 15.71
CA PHE A 44 -11.98 6.63 15.97
C PHE A 44 -12.52 7.51 17.09
N LEU A 45 -11.67 7.78 18.09
CA LEU A 45 -12.00 8.67 19.21
C LEU A 45 -12.08 10.12 18.74
N LEU A 46 -11.19 10.53 17.82
CA LEU A 46 -11.20 11.87 17.22
C LEU A 46 -12.47 12.12 16.41
N LEU A 47 -12.90 11.14 15.59
CA LEU A 47 -14.15 11.21 14.82
C LEU A 47 -15.38 11.26 15.72
N LEU A 48 -15.38 10.50 16.82
CA LEU A 48 -16.49 10.48 17.77
C LEU A 48 -16.60 11.84 18.50
N VAL A 49 -15.49 12.40 18.95
CA VAL A 49 -15.45 13.74 19.57
C VAL A 49 -15.88 14.82 18.57
N PHE A 50 -15.44 14.74 17.31
CA PHE A 50 -15.82 15.69 16.26
C PHE A 50 -17.31 15.63 15.91
N SER A 51 -17.88 14.43 15.79
CA SER A 51 -19.32 14.25 15.56
C SER A 51 -20.17 14.80 16.70
N PHE A 52 -19.69 14.67 17.95
CA PHE A 52 -20.36 15.19 19.12
C PHE A 52 -20.31 16.73 19.17
N LEU A 53 -19.19 17.31 18.75
CA LEU A 53 -19.01 18.76 18.64
C LEU A 53 -19.99 19.35 17.61
N LEU A 54 -20.13 18.69 16.45
CA LEU A 54 -21.12 19.01 15.40
C LEU A 54 -22.57 18.96 15.91
N ILE A 55 -22.95 17.92 16.67
CA ILE A 55 -24.30 17.79 17.23
C ILE A 55 -24.57 18.90 18.26
N THR A 56 -23.60 19.19 19.12
CA THR A 56 -23.72 20.25 20.14
C THR A 56 -23.93 21.62 19.49
N LEU A 57 -23.24 21.88 18.38
CA LEU A 57 -23.40 23.10 17.59
C LEU A 57 -24.76 23.20 16.90
N PHE A 58 -25.26 22.10 16.34
CA PHE A 58 -26.58 22.08 15.72
C PHE A 58 -27.67 22.43 16.74
N VAL A 59 -27.56 21.91 17.97
CA VAL A 59 -28.48 22.21 19.07
C VAL A 59 -28.36 23.68 19.52
N ILE A 60 -27.16 24.24 19.61
CA ILE A 60 -26.93 25.66 19.97
C ILE A 60 -27.45 26.60 18.86
N ARG A 61 -27.17 26.29 17.58
CA ARG A 61 -27.66 27.01 16.40
C ARG A 61 -29.18 27.11 16.37
N ARG A 62 -29.87 26.01 16.71
CA ARG A 62 -31.34 25.99 16.77
C ARG A 62 -31.91 26.90 17.85
N ARG A 63 -31.13 27.22 18.91
CA ARG A 63 -31.63 27.91 20.09
C ARG A 63 -31.40 29.43 20.09
N ASN A 64 -30.35 29.95 19.43
CA ASN A 64 -30.05 31.39 19.43
C ASN A 64 -29.45 31.89 18.10
N PRO A 65 -30.28 32.32 17.12
CA PRO A 65 -29.81 32.74 15.80
C PRO A 65 -29.14 34.13 15.75
N LYS A 66 -29.06 34.86 16.87
CA LYS A 66 -28.61 36.27 16.88
C LYS A 66 -27.08 36.46 16.98
N ASN A 67 -26.33 35.42 17.31
CA ASN A 67 -24.88 35.52 17.52
C ASN A 67 -24.09 35.13 16.26
N MET A 68 -24.24 35.93 15.19
CA MET A 68 -23.56 35.73 13.90
C MET A 68 -22.02 35.71 14.00
N ILE A 69 -21.42 36.52 14.89
CA ILE A 69 -19.95 36.60 15.04
C ILE A 69 -19.36 35.33 15.65
N LEU A 70 -20.01 34.78 16.68
CA LEU A 70 -19.58 33.52 17.31
C LEU A 70 -19.71 32.36 16.31
N PHE A 71 -20.70 32.41 15.43
CA PHE A 71 -20.89 31.43 14.36
C PHE A 71 -19.78 31.50 13.30
N LEU A 72 -19.40 32.71 12.84
CA LEU A 72 -18.29 32.89 11.90
C LEU A 72 -16.94 32.45 12.48
N LEU A 73 -16.66 32.79 13.74
CA LEU A 73 -15.45 32.36 14.43
C LEU A 73 -15.40 30.83 14.54
N PHE A 74 -16.56 30.21 14.78
CA PHE A 74 -16.66 28.77 14.91
C PHE A 74 -16.52 28.04 13.56
N ASP A 75 -17.19 28.51 12.50
CA ASP A 75 -17.03 27.98 11.13
C ASP A 75 -15.58 28.08 10.66
N PHE A 76 -14.87 29.15 11.04
CA PHE A 76 -13.44 29.29 10.80
C PHE A 76 -12.63 28.18 11.50
N PHE A 77 -12.91 27.87 12.78
CA PHE A 77 -12.24 26.77 13.47
C PHE A 77 -12.59 25.40 12.88
N LEU A 78 -13.82 25.19 12.42
CA LEU A 78 -14.22 23.94 11.77
C LEU A 78 -13.54 23.77 10.40
N CYS A 79 -13.41 24.85 9.64
CA CYS A 79 -12.69 24.87 8.37
C CYS A 79 -11.18 24.63 8.59
N LEU A 80 -10.59 25.28 9.60
CA LEU A 80 -9.21 25.06 10.00
C LEU A 80 -8.98 23.62 10.43
N PHE A 81 -9.86 23.07 11.27
CA PHE A 81 -9.78 21.67 11.69
C PHE A 81 -9.94 20.71 10.51
N SER A 82 -10.86 20.96 9.58
CA SER A 82 -11.01 20.16 8.37
C SER A 82 -9.77 20.23 7.48
N CYS A 83 -9.13 21.40 7.39
CA CYS A 83 -7.90 21.59 6.64
C CYS A 83 -6.73 20.84 7.31
N LEU A 84 -6.59 20.94 8.63
CA LEU A 84 -5.59 20.20 9.41
C LEU A 84 -5.83 18.69 9.37
N PHE A 85 -7.09 18.25 9.41
CA PHE A 85 -7.44 16.84 9.28
C PHE A 85 -7.14 16.32 7.87
N ARG A 86 -7.38 17.12 6.81
CA ARG A 86 -6.94 16.76 5.46
C ARG A 86 -5.41 16.68 5.37
N LEU A 87 -4.69 17.62 5.96
CA LEU A 87 -3.23 17.57 6.03
C LEU A 87 -2.76 16.35 6.81
N PHE A 88 -3.40 16.01 7.93
CA PHE A 88 -3.09 14.82 8.72
C PHE A 88 -3.42 13.51 8.00
N ILE A 89 -4.55 13.45 7.27
CA ILE A 89 -4.88 12.28 6.43
C ILE A 89 -3.91 12.18 5.27
N LEU A 90 -3.50 13.29 4.67
CA LEU A 90 -2.45 13.31 3.64
C LEU A 90 -1.12 12.86 4.23
N ASP A 91 -0.74 13.35 5.41
CA ASP A 91 0.49 12.98 6.12
C ASP A 91 0.46 11.52 6.56
N SER A 92 -0.70 11.02 7.01
CA SER A 92 -0.91 9.60 7.31
C SER A 92 -0.92 8.75 6.04
N PHE A 93 -1.44 9.26 4.92
CA PHE A 93 -1.32 8.63 3.60
C PHE A 93 0.12 8.59 3.13
N PHE A 94 0.87 9.69 3.29
CA PHE A 94 2.29 9.75 2.98
C PHE A 94 3.06 8.79 3.88
N SER A 95 2.80 8.76 5.19
CA SER A 95 3.35 7.80 6.15
C SER A 95 3.02 6.33 5.80
N PHE A 96 1.84 6.08 5.23
CA PHE A 96 1.45 4.74 4.75
C PHE A 96 2.09 4.38 3.40
N ILE A 97 2.45 5.39 2.60
CA ILE A 97 3.25 5.29 1.39
C ILE A 97 4.76 5.26 1.73
N GLU A 98 5.17 5.65 2.94
CA GLU A 98 6.56 5.77 3.41
C GLU A 98 7.13 4.50 4.05
N LEU A 99 6.66 3.32 3.61
CA LEU A 99 7.44 2.09 3.69
C LEU A 99 7.57 1.55 2.25
N PRO A 100 8.68 1.86 1.54
CA PRO A 100 10.06 1.90 2.04
C PRO A 100 10.83 3.19 1.68
N ALA A 101 10.55 4.32 2.34
CA ALA A 101 11.45 5.49 2.30
C ALA A 101 12.02 5.83 3.68
N ALA A 102 11.36 5.40 4.77
CA ALA A 102 11.86 5.57 6.13
C ALA A 102 13.10 4.71 6.49
N PHE A 103 13.57 3.83 5.60
CA PHE A 103 14.87 3.15 5.78
C PHE A 103 16.07 4.04 5.41
N ILE A 104 15.86 5.20 4.78
CA ILE A 104 16.94 6.02 4.20
C ILE A 104 17.52 7.09 5.16
N PHE A 105 16.86 7.45 6.27
CA PHE A 105 17.34 8.55 7.14
C PHE A 105 17.65 8.18 8.60
N GLY A 106 17.85 6.89 8.88
CA GLY A 106 17.90 6.37 10.26
C GLY A 106 19.16 5.62 10.68
N VAL A 107 20.37 5.93 10.22
CA VAL A 107 21.61 5.36 10.83
C VAL A 107 22.75 6.37 10.99
N SER A 108 22.86 6.84 12.23
CA SER A 108 24.06 7.15 13.02
C SER A 108 25.10 8.16 12.50
N SER A 109 24.99 9.37 13.05
CA SER A 109 26.12 10.24 13.38
C SER A 109 26.94 9.65 14.55
N ALA A 110 28.14 9.12 14.28
CA ALA A 110 29.22 8.97 15.27
C ALA A 110 30.60 8.72 14.61
N SER A 111 31.37 9.81 14.46
CA SER A 111 32.84 9.95 14.60
C SER A 111 33.81 8.85 14.12
N ASN A 112 34.71 9.19 13.20
CA ASN A 112 36.11 9.57 13.54
C ASN A 112 36.92 10.06 12.34
N GLU A 113 37.76 11.06 12.63
CA GLU A 113 38.80 11.64 11.78
C GLU A 113 39.84 10.62 11.30
N SER A 114 40.36 10.78 10.09
CA SER A 114 41.81 10.79 9.87
C SER A 114 42.18 11.48 8.57
N ALA A 115 43.33 12.12 8.61
CA ALA A 115 43.79 13.17 7.72
C ALA A 115 44.52 12.68 6.46
N ASN A 116 44.61 13.63 5.51
CA ASN A 116 45.77 13.95 4.68
C ASN A 116 46.00 13.12 3.39
N SER A 117 45.92 13.75 2.20
CA SER A 117 47.05 14.46 1.56
C SER A 117 46.84 14.65 0.04
N ASP A 118 47.11 15.88 -0.40
CA ASP A 118 47.84 16.32 -1.61
C ASP A 118 47.44 15.92 -3.06
N ARG A 119 47.35 17.00 -3.86
CA ARG A 119 47.44 17.13 -5.34
C ARG A 119 46.19 16.65 -6.11
N GLU A 120 45.70 17.30 -7.16
CA GLU A 120 46.39 17.99 -8.26
C GLU A 120 45.39 18.87 -9.03
N SER A 121 45.88 19.90 -9.70
CA SER A 121 45.14 20.79 -10.59
C SER A 121 44.71 20.10 -11.89
N GLY A 122 43.46 20.28 -12.34
CA GLY A 122 43.09 20.02 -13.73
C GLY A 122 41.59 19.86 -13.97
N GLU A 123 41.10 20.60 -14.98
CA GLU A 123 39.90 20.34 -15.79
C GLU A 123 38.51 20.55 -15.14
N MET A 124 38.03 21.80 -15.29
CA MET A 124 36.61 22.12 -15.22
C MET A 124 35.89 21.60 -16.48
N GLU A 125 35.41 20.37 -16.46
CA GLU A 125 34.42 19.90 -17.44
C GLU A 125 33.41 18.95 -16.77
N SER A 126 32.21 19.45 -16.44
CA SER A 126 30.94 18.70 -16.25
C SER A 126 30.89 17.35 -15.47
N SER A 127 31.88 16.99 -14.63
CA SER A 127 31.94 15.71 -13.90
C SER A 127 30.99 15.56 -12.71
N SER A 128 30.35 16.64 -12.27
CA SER A 128 29.59 16.64 -11.01
C SER A 128 28.40 15.67 -11.00
N SER A 129 27.74 15.44 -12.14
CA SER A 129 26.57 14.54 -12.21
C SER A 129 26.92 13.07 -12.37
N SER A 130 28.00 12.75 -13.09
CA SER A 130 28.45 11.37 -13.29
C SER A 130 29.17 10.83 -12.05
N GLU A 131 30.05 11.63 -11.44
CA GLU A 131 30.73 11.27 -10.20
C GLU A 131 29.73 11.12 -9.05
N SER A 132 28.75 12.02 -8.95
CA SER A 132 27.68 11.88 -7.95
C SER A 132 26.76 10.68 -8.16
N LEU A 133 26.50 10.26 -9.42
CA LEU A 133 25.76 9.04 -9.70
C LEU A 133 26.55 7.79 -9.29
N THR A 134 27.85 7.73 -9.61
CA THR A 134 28.70 6.61 -9.21
C THR A 134 28.81 6.50 -7.69
N THR A 135 29.01 7.62 -6.99
CA THR A 135 29.01 7.63 -5.52
C THR A 135 27.65 7.22 -4.96
N PHE A 136 26.56 7.71 -5.54
CA PHE A 136 25.20 7.32 -5.13
C PHE A 136 24.98 5.81 -5.29
N ARG A 137 25.33 5.22 -6.44
CA ARG A 137 25.18 3.78 -6.68
C ARG A 137 26.00 2.94 -5.71
N ASN A 138 27.27 3.31 -5.51
CA ASN A 138 28.19 2.51 -4.69
C ASN A 138 27.95 2.65 -3.18
N VAL A 139 27.42 3.78 -2.71
CA VAL A 139 27.30 4.07 -1.27
C VAL A 139 25.85 4.03 -0.78
N ILE A 140 24.91 4.51 -1.60
CA ILE A 140 23.50 4.69 -1.18
C ILE A 140 22.61 3.62 -1.79
N ALA A 141 22.76 3.31 -3.08
CA ALA A 141 21.88 2.36 -3.77
C ALA A 141 22.44 0.93 -3.84
N ALA A 142 23.63 0.66 -3.29
CA ALA A 142 24.27 -0.65 -3.37
C ALA A 142 23.40 -1.76 -2.72
N GLU A 143 22.79 -1.46 -1.57
CA GLU A 143 21.88 -2.39 -0.90
C GLU A 143 20.59 -2.62 -1.71
N ASN A 144 20.06 -1.56 -2.33
CA ASN A 144 18.86 -1.63 -3.16
C ASN A 144 19.09 -2.45 -4.44
N GLU A 145 20.23 -2.23 -5.13
CA GLU A 145 20.63 -3.06 -6.27
C GLU A 145 20.84 -4.51 -5.85
N ALA A 146 21.47 -4.75 -4.70
CA ALA A 146 21.66 -6.11 -4.18
C ALA A 146 20.32 -6.81 -3.90
N GLU A 147 19.34 -6.12 -3.30
CA GLU A 147 17.99 -6.67 -3.08
C GLU A 147 17.34 -7.13 -4.39
N ILE A 148 17.43 -6.31 -5.44
CA ILE A 148 16.90 -6.65 -6.77
C ILE A 148 17.55 -7.95 -7.29
N TYR A 149 18.87 -8.07 -7.23
CA TYR A 149 19.56 -9.27 -7.71
C TYR A 149 19.27 -10.51 -6.86
N ASP A 150 19.12 -10.36 -5.55
CA ASP A 150 18.75 -11.48 -4.67
C ASP A 150 17.34 -11.99 -4.99
N ARG A 151 16.39 -11.08 -5.24
CA ARG A 151 15.03 -11.44 -5.67
C ARG A 151 15.00 -12.11 -7.04
N ILE A 152 15.79 -11.60 -8.00
CA ILE A 152 15.97 -12.24 -9.32
C ILE A 152 16.50 -13.66 -9.15
N LYS A 153 17.55 -13.84 -8.34
CA LYS A 153 18.14 -15.15 -8.08
C LYS A 153 17.12 -16.11 -7.48
N ILE A 154 16.28 -15.65 -6.56
CA ILE A 154 15.19 -16.47 -6.02
C ILE A 154 14.22 -16.86 -7.13
N LEU A 155 13.75 -15.90 -7.94
CA LEU A 155 12.83 -16.15 -9.06
C LEU A 155 13.39 -17.14 -10.09
N GLU A 156 14.65 -17.00 -10.48
CA GLU A 156 15.29 -17.90 -11.45
C GLU A 156 15.48 -19.34 -10.91
N ASN A 157 15.60 -19.48 -9.58
CA ASN A 157 15.67 -20.79 -8.94
C ASN A 157 14.28 -21.42 -8.74
N LEU A 158 13.21 -20.61 -8.81
CA LEU A 158 11.85 -21.11 -8.76
C LEU A 158 11.46 -21.66 -10.14
N GLN A 159 10.92 -22.88 -10.18
CA GLN A 159 10.56 -23.57 -11.42
C GLN A 159 9.21 -23.06 -11.98
N TYR A 160 9.07 -21.75 -12.07
CA TYR A 160 7.91 -21.14 -12.71
C TYR A 160 7.99 -21.27 -14.22
N TYR A 161 6.83 -21.45 -14.86
CA TYR A 161 6.80 -21.41 -16.32
C TYR A 161 6.81 -19.95 -16.79
N ASN A 162 7.84 -19.60 -17.57
CA ASN A 162 8.05 -18.28 -18.18
C ASN A 162 8.15 -17.10 -17.17
N ILE A 163 8.69 -17.36 -15.98
CA ILE A 163 8.92 -16.36 -14.92
C ILE A 163 10.28 -16.65 -14.26
N PRO A 164 11.31 -15.80 -14.44
CA PRO A 164 11.34 -14.67 -15.37
C PRO A 164 11.23 -15.15 -16.84
N PRO A 165 10.82 -14.30 -17.78
CA PRO A 165 10.57 -14.67 -19.18
C PRO A 165 11.83 -15.03 -20.00
N GLN A 166 12.99 -15.13 -19.35
CA GLN A 166 14.26 -15.40 -20.01
C GLN A 166 14.65 -16.88 -19.89
N ASN A 167 15.20 -17.42 -20.98
CA ASN A 167 15.39 -18.86 -21.14
C ASN A 167 16.64 -19.41 -20.43
N THR A 168 17.54 -18.54 -19.95
CA THR A 168 18.80 -18.95 -19.32
C THR A 168 19.00 -18.26 -17.97
N PRO A 169 19.45 -18.98 -16.93
CA PRO A 169 19.79 -18.38 -15.64
C PRO A 169 20.80 -17.25 -15.78
N GLY A 170 20.52 -16.11 -15.14
CA GLY A 170 21.36 -14.91 -15.17
C GLY A 170 21.05 -13.94 -16.30
N ASP A 171 20.27 -14.32 -17.32
CA ASP A 171 19.94 -13.41 -18.43
C ASP A 171 19.07 -12.24 -17.95
N TYR A 172 18.13 -12.50 -17.02
CA TYR A 172 17.31 -11.44 -16.43
C TYR A 172 18.13 -10.48 -15.57
N ALA A 173 19.05 -11.02 -14.75
CA ALA A 173 19.98 -10.19 -13.99
C ALA A 173 20.89 -9.34 -14.89
N ALA A 174 21.33 -9.86 -16.04
CA ALA A 174 22.13 -9.10 -17.00
C ALA A 174 21.33 -7.94 -17.62
N LEU A 175 20.07 -8.17 -17.99
CA LEU A 175 19.19 -7.15 -18.56
C LEU A 175 18.88 -6.02 -17.56
N VAL A 176 18.60 -6.39 -16.30
CA VAL A 176 18.39 -5.41 -15.23
C VAL A 176 19.66 -4.58 -14.96
N ARG A 177 20.84 -5.21 -15.01
CA ARG A 177 22.12 -4.50 -14.91
C ARG A 177 22.31 -3.51 -16.04
N GLU A 178 22.04 -3.92 -17.28
CA GLU A 178 22.11 -3.02 -18.45
C GLU A 178 21.16 -1.83 -18.30
N ASN A 179 19.95 -2.05 -17.77
CA ASN A 179 19.00 -0.98 -17.48
C ASN A 179 19.55 -0.01 -16.43
N PHE A 180 20.13 -0.49 -15.33
CA PHE A 180 20.76 0.38 -14.33
C PHE A 180 21.97 1.14 -14.88
N ASP A 181 22.77 0.50 -15.73
CA ASP A 181 23.94 1.11 -16.35
C ASP A 181 23.56 2.18 -17.40
N SER A 182 22.35 2.12 -17.94
CA SER A 182 21.78 3.16 -18.82
C SER A 182 21.35 4.44 -18.07
N ALA A 183 21.43 4.45 -16.73
CA ALA A 183 21.06 5.61 -15.94
C ALA A 183 21.99 6.80 -16.21
N ILE A 184 21.40 7.98 -16.42
CA ILE A 184 22.12 9.20 -16.83
C ILE A 184 22.38 10.10 -15.61
N ASN A 185 21.53 10.02 -14.60
CA ASN A 185 21.61 10.78 -13.36
C ASN A 185 20.83 10.06 -12.25
N VAL A 186 20.96 10.54 -11.00
CA VAL A 186 20.31 9.93 -9.83
C VAL A 186 18.78 9.85 -9.97
N PRO A 187 18.04 10.89 -10.39
CA PRO A 187 16.60 10.77 -10.64
C PRO A 187 16.23 9.72 -11.69
N HIS A 188 17.03 9.59 -12.76
CA HIS A 188 16.82 8.57 -13.78
C HIS A 188 17.02 7.16 -13.20
N PHE A 189 18.08 6.98 -12.40
CA PHE A 189 18.35 5.73 -11.70
C PHE A 189 17.20 5.33 -10.77
N ILE A 190 16.70 6.26 -9.95
CA ILE A 190 15.58 5.99 -9.03
C ILE A 190 14.33 5.55 -9.82
N LYS A 191 14.06 6.19 -10.96
CA LYS A 191 12.94 5.79 -11.83
C LYS A 191 13.12 4.38 -12.40
N ILE A 192 14.33 4.02 -12.82
CA ILE A 192 14.63 2.66 -13.30
C ILE A 192 14.42 1.67 -12.15
N TYR A 193 14.97 1.96 -10.97
CA TYR A 193 14.79 1.13 -9.78
C TYR A 193 13.31 0.90 -9.44
N ASP A 194 12.50 1.96 -9.38
CA ASP A 194 11.08 1.86 -9.06
C ASP A 194 10.31 1.00 -10.07
N LEU A 195 10.72 1.02 -11.34
CA LEU A 195 10.12 0.19 -12.38
C LEU A 195 10.56 -1.27 -12.24
N GLU A 196 11.86 -1.53 -12.13
CA GLU A 196 12.40 -2.89 -11.99
C GLU A 196 11.90 -3.58 -10.72
N TYR A 197 11.84 -2.83 -9.61
CA TYR A 197 11.32 -3.32 -8.34
C TYR A 197 9.85 -3.72 -8.45
N PHE A 198 9.05 -2.90 -9.13
CA PHE A 198 7.64 -3.18 -9.38
C PHE A 198 7.45 -4.39 -10.29
N ASP A 199 8.19 -4.46 -11.41
CA ASP A 199 8.10 -5.56 -12.36
C ASP A 199 8.48 -6.89 -11.68
N LEU A 200 9.50 -6.88 -10.82
CA LEU A 200 9.84 -8.03 -9.99
C LEU A 200 8.74 -8.44 -9.02
N GLN A 201 8.09 -7.49 -8.34
CA GLN A 201 6.94 -7.81 -7.49
C GLN A 201 5.79 -8.45 -8.27
N VAL A 202 5.55 -7.98 -9.50
CA VAL A 202 4.54 -8.57 -10.39
C VAL A 202 4.95 -10.00 -10.76
N LEU A 203 6.20 -10.23 -11.16
CA LEU A 203 6.71 -11.56 -11.52
C LEU A 203 6.61 -12.55 -10.36
N GLU A 204 7.03 -12.17 -9.16
CA GLU A 204 6.91 -13.00 -7.95
C GLU A 204 5.47 -13.37 -7.64
N ARG A 205 4.56 -12.39 -7.71
CA ARG A 205 3.14 -12.63 -7.45
C ARG A 205 2.52 -13.51 -8.53
N LYS A 206 2.87 -13.31 -9.80
CA LYS A 206 2.44 -14.18 -10.90
C LYS A 206 2.91 -15.62 -10.68
N GLY A 207 4.18 -15.81 -10.31
CA GLY A 207 4.73 -17.13 -9.97
C GLY A 207 3.97 -17.79 -8.82
N LEU A 208 3.69 -17.04 -7.74
CA LEU A 208 2.95 -17.55 -6.60
C LEU A 208 1.51 -17.97 -6.94
N VAL A 209 0.82 -17.20 -7.79
CA VAL A 209 -0.52 -17.56 -8.29
C VAL A 209 -0.44 -18.81 -9.16
N GLN A 210 0.53 -18.90 -10.07
CA GLN A 210 0.76 -20.07 -10.91
C GLN A 210 0.99 -21.34 -10.08
N ASP A 211 1.85 -21.28 -9.06
CA ASP A 211 2.09 -22.40 -8.14
C ASP A 211 0.79 -22.82 -7.46
N LYS A 212 0.07 -21.88 -6.84
CA LYS A 212 -1.16 -22.19 -6.13
C LYS A 212 -2.23 -22.80 -7.03
N LEU A 213 -2.41 -22.28 -8.24
CA LEU A 213 -3.34 -22.85 -9.21
C LEU A 213 -2.93 -24.27 -9.63
N SER A 214 -1.64 -24.47 -9.89
CA SER A 214 -1.09 -25.76 -10.30
C SER A 214 -1.24 -26.80 -9.19
N ASP A 215 -0.88 -26.45 -7.95
CA ASP A 215 -0.94 -27.33 -6.79
C ASP A 215 -2.38 -27.73 -6.46
N LEU A 216 -3.32 -26.78 -6.54
CA LEU A 216 -4.73 -27.06 -6.34
C LEU A 216 -5.27 -28.03 -7.40
N MET A 217 -4.91 -27.83 -8.68
CA MET A 217 -5.30 -28.74 -9.76
C MET A 217 -4.69 -30.13 -9.58
N LEU A 218 -3.40 -30.22 -9.24
CA LEU A 218 -2.72 -31.49 -8.96
C LEU A 218 -3.33 -32.23 -7.76
N SER A 219 -3.94 -31.50 -6.83
CA SER A 219 -4.64 -32.07 -5.68
C SER A 219 -6.07 -32.54 -5.99
N GLU A 220 -6.54 -32.47 -7.23
CA GLU A 220 -7.88 -32.93 -7.59
C GLU A 220 -8.02 -34.45 -7.59
N GLU A 221 -9.08 -34.95 -6.94
CA GLU A 221 -9.35 -36.39 -6.84
C GLU A 221 -9.69 -37.00 -8.20
N ASN A 222 -10.30 -36.21 -9.08
CA ASN A 222 -10.68 -36.55 -10.44
C ASN A 222 -9.69 -36.04 -11.49
N LEU A 223 -8.44 -35.77 -11.11
CA LEU A 223 -7.42 -35.22 -12.03
C LEU A 223 -7.29 -36.02 -13.34
N SER A 224 -7.34 -37.36 -13.27
CA SER A 224 -7.29 -38.20 -14.47
C SER A 224 -8.44 -37.91 -15.44
N GLN A 225 -9.66 -37.79 -14.92
CA GLN A 225 -10.83 -37.46 -15.74
C GLN A 225 -10.78 -36.03 -16.30
N ILE A 226 -10.15 -35.11 -15.57
CA ILE A 226 -9.94 -33.73 -16.02
C ILE A 226 -8.92 -33.72 -17.17
N LEU A 227 -7.79 -34.42 -17.01
CA LEU A 227 -6.75 -34.52 -18.03
C LEU A 227 -7.23 -35.25 -19.30
N ASP A 228 -8.09 -36.27 -19.15
CA ASP A 228 -8.65 -36.98 -20.30
C ASP A 228 -9.58 -36.10 -21.16
N LYS A 229 -10.22 -35.10 -20.55
CA LYS A 229 -11.12 -34.16 -21.23
C LYS A 229 -10.41 -32.89 -21.68
N SER A 230 -9.35 -32.50 -20.97
CA SER A 230 -8.60 -31.30 -21.26
C SER A 230 -7.79 -31.46 -22.54
N PRO A 231 -7.71 -30.43 -23.39
CA PRO A 231 -6.79 -30.39 -24.52
C PRO A 231 -5.34 -30.12 -24.09
N TYR A 232 -5.10 -29.86 -22.80
CA TYR A 232 -3.82 -29.42 -22.28
C TYR A 232 -3.13 -30.49 -21.45
N SER A 233 -1.81 -30.61 -21.64
CA SER A 233 -0.96 -31.58 -20.93
C SER A 233 -0.11 -30.95 -19.81
N ASN A 234 0.06 -29.62 -19.80
CA ASN A 234 0.93 -28.94 -18.85
C ASN A 234 0.15 -27.88 -18.05
N ILE A 235 -0.30 -28.28 -16.86
CA ILE A 235 -1.08 -27.45 -15.94
C ILE A 235 -0.37 -26.13 -15.61
N ARG A 236 0.96 -26.17 -15.39
CA ARG A 236 1.74 -24.99 -14.99
C ARG A 236 1.85 -23.97 -16.11
N LYS A 237 2.05 -24.44 -17.35
CA LYS A 237 2.01 -23.61 -18.55
C LYS A 237 0.63 -22.99 -18.75
N GLU A 238 -0.44 -23.75 -18.56
CA GLU A 238 -1.79 -23.22 -18.73
C GLU A 238 -2.19 -22.24 -17.63
N ALA A 239 -1.74 -22.46 -16.39
CA ALA A 239 -1.92 -21.50 -15.31
C ALA A 239 -1.24 -20.15 -15.63
N TYR A 240 -0.10 -20.16 -16.34
CA TYR A 240 0.53 -18.93 -16.86
C TYR A 240 -0.36 -18.25 -17.90
N HIS A 241 -0.78 -18.97 -18.95
CA HIS A 241 -1.57 -18.39 -20.04
C HIS A 241 -2.91 -17.84 -19.55
N PHE A 242 -3.61 -18.59 -18.70
CA PHE A 242 -4.82 -18.13 -18.03
C PHE A 242 -4.59 -16.83 -17.24
N LEU A 243 -3.50 -16.74 -16.49
CA LEU A 243 -3.18 -15.55 -15.71
C LEU A 243 -2.85 -14.35 -16.60
N GLU A 244 -2.07 -14.53 -17.67
CA GLU A 244 -1.81 -13.46 -18.63
C GLU A 244 -3.12 -12.95 -19.25
N ASP A 245 -4.03 -13.85 -19.63
CA ASP A 245 -5.34 -13.47 -20.20
C ASP A 245 -6.22 -12.71 -19.21
N LYS A 246 -6.23 -13.10 -17.93
CA LYS A 246 -6.95 -12.38 -16.87
C LYS A 246 -6.37 -11.00 -16.58
N LEU A 247 -5.08 -10.79 -16.81
CA LEU A 247 -4.39 -9.54 -16.52
C LEU A 247 -4.34 -8.58 -17.72
N LYS A 248 -4.53 -9.05 -18.95
CA LYS A 248 -4.63 -8.19 -20.17
C LYS A 248 -5.53 -6.95 -20.01
N PRO A 249 -6.72 -7.02 -19.37
CA PRO A 249 -7.60 -5.86 -19.23
C PRO A 249 -7.04 -4.72 -18.39
N VAL A 250 -6.01 -4.97 -17.57
CA VAL A 250 -5.42 -3.96 -16.68
C VAL A 250 -4.60 -2.91 -17.46
N GLY A 251 -4.23 -3.20 -18.72
CA GLY A 251 -3.55 -2.26 -19.62
C GLY A 251 -2.05 -2.14 -19.36
N ASP A 252 -1.45 -1.06 -19.87
CA ASP A 252 0.01 -0.82 -19.78
C ASP A 252 0.41 -0.40 -18.34
N PRO A 253 1.27 -1.18 -17.65
CA PRO A 253 1.73 -0.87 -16.29
C PRO A 253 2.67 0.33 -16.21
N ARG A 254 2.95 1.05 -17.29
CA ARG A 254 3.71 2.31 -17.24
C ARG A 254 3.07 3.41 -16.40
N HIS A 255 1.77 3.32 -16.13
CA HIS A 255 1.02 4.31 -15.36
C HIS A 255 0.74 3.81 -13.93
N ALA A 256 0.87 4.71 -12.95
CA ALA A 256 0.73 4.36 -11.53
C ALA A 256 -0.62 3.70 -11.19
N PHE A 257 -1.71 4.16 -11.79
CA PHE A 257 -3.03 3.59 -11.56
C PHE A 257 -3.11 2.13 -12.02
N GLN A 258 -2.62 1.83 -13.22
CA GLN A 258 -2.56 0.48 -13.78
C GLN A 258 -1.65 -0.43 -12.95
N ARG A 259 -0.54 0.09 -12.43
CA ARG A 259 0.32 -0.64 -11.49
C ARG A 259 -0.44 -1.06 -10.23
N HIS A 260 -1.19 -0.13 -9.64
CA HIS A 260 -2.01 -0.43 -8.46
C HIS A 260 -3.12 -1.43 -8.74
N LEU A 261 -3.77 -1.33 -9.91
CA LEU A 261 -4.77 -2.33 -10.31
C LEU A 261 -4.14 -3.71 -10.50
N LEU A 262 -2.99 -3.80 -11.17
CA LEU A 262 -2.29 -5.06 -11.43
C LEU A 262 -1.86 -5.73 -10.12
N GLU A 263 -1.21 -4.96 -9.25
CA GLU A 263 -0.78 -5.44 -7.93
C GLU A 263 -2.00 -5.86 -7.09
N GLY A 264 -3.05 -5.02 -7.07
CA GLY A 264 -4.29 -5.28 -6.35
C GLY A 264 -4.97 -6.57 -6.79
N SER A 265 -5.08 -6.80 -8.10
CA SER A 265 -5.66 -8.03 -8.67
C SER A 265 -4.85 -9.26 -8.28
N LEU A 266 -3.52 -9.22 -8.43
CA LEU A 266 -2.66 -10.34 -8.05
C LEU A 266 -2.74 -10.65 -6.55
N ARG A 267 -2.73 -9.62 -5.70
CA ARG A 267 -2.91 -9.78 -4.24
C ARG A 267 -4.26 -10.36 -3.89
N PHE A 268 -5.32 -9.91 -4.57
CA PHE A 268 -6.65 -10.47 -4.40
C PHE A 268 -6.68 -11.96 -4.77
N TYR A 269 -6.11 -12.36 -5.91
CA TYR A 269 -6.05 -13.76 -6.31
C TYR A 269 -5.28 -14.63 -5.31
N ILE A 270 -4.12 -14.16 -4.83
CA ILE A 270 -3.32 -14.88 -3.82
C ILE A 270 -4.13 -15.05 -2.53
N ALA A 271 -4.82 -14.00 -2.08
CA ALA A 271 -5.64 -14.03 -0.88
C ALA A 271 -6.83 -14.99 -1.04
N ASP A 272 -7.52 -14.93 -2.18
CA ASP A 272 -8.66 -15.79 -2.49
C ASP A 272 -8.26 -17.27 -2.53
N LEU A 273 -7.18 -17.59 -3.25
CA LEU A 273 -6.61 -18.94 -3.33
C LEU A 273 -6.17 -19.46 -1.95
N THR A 274 -5.62 -18.60 -1.11
CA THR A 274 -5.14 -19.00 0.22
C THR A 274 -6.29 -19.22 1.20
N ALA A 275 -7.34 -18.39 1.14
CA ALA A 275 -8.47 -18.49 2.05
C ALA A 275 -9.47 -19.58 1.65
N GLN A 276 -9.72 -19.74 0.35
CA GLN A 276 -10.79 -20.60 -0.16
C GLN A 276 -10.29 -21.86 -0.86
N GLY A 277 -9.00 -21.92 -1.23
CA GLY A 277 -8.41 -23.05 -1.94
C GLY A 277 -9.18 -23.36 -3.23
N LYS A 278 -9.67 -24.59 -3.35
CA LYS A 278 -10.49 -25.04 -4.48
C LYS A 278 -11.82 -24.28 -4.62
N ARG A 279 -12.34 -23.64 -3.57
CA ARG A 279 -13.57 -22.84 -3.65
C ARG A 279 -13.31 -21.40 -4.13
N SER A 280 -12.06 -21.02 -4.34
CA SER A 280 -11.71 -19.68 -4.83
C SER A 280 -12.29 -19.46 -6.21
N THR A 281 -12.74 -18.22 -6.44
CA THR A 281 -13.35 -17.83 -7.71
C THR A 281 -12.37 -17.96 -8.86
N ILE A 282 -11.13 -17.53 -8.65
CA ILE A 282 -10.05 -17.62 -9.64
C ILE A 282 -9.67 -19.07 -9.97
N TYR A 283 -9.75 -19.99 -9.01
CA TYR A 283 -9.50 -21.41 -9.28
C TYR A 283 -10.64 -22.06 -10.06
N GLN A 284 -11.90 -21.75 -9.73
CA GLN A 284 -13.04 -22.27 -10.48
C GLN A 284 -13.04 -21.78 -11.93
N ASP A 285 -12.67 -20.51 -12.14
CA ASP A 285 -12.44 -19.95 -13.47
C ASP A 285 -11.30 -20.69 -14.19
N PHE A 286 -10.19 -20.96 -13.51
CA PHE A 286 -9.06 -21.71 -14.08
C PHE A 286 -9.44 -23.14 -14.44
N LEU A 287 -10.18 -23.83 -13.57
CA LEU A 287 -10.66 -25.19 -13.81
C LEU A 287 -11.57 -25.24 -15.04
N THR A 288 -12.46 -24.26 -15.17
CA THR A 288 -13.33 -24.12 -16.35
C THR A 288 -12.50 -23.88 -17.60
N TYR A 289 -11.57 -22.92 -17.57
CA TYR A 289 -10.64 -22.65 -18.68
C TYR A 289 -9.83 -23.90 -19.10
N PHE A 290 -9.37 -24.68 -18.12
CA PHE A 290 -8.55 -25.87 -18.37
C PHE A 290 -9.35 -27.03 -18.97
N GLN A 291 -10.65 -27.11 -18.66
CA GLN A 291 -11.57 -28.16 -19.17
C GLN A 291 -12.23 -27.78 -20.50
N ASP A 292 -12.57 -26.51 -20.67
CA ASP A 292 -13.36 -25.95 -21.75
C ASP A 292 -12.48 -24.96 -22.53
N SER A 293 -11.57 -25.49 -23.35
CA SER A 293 -11.01 -24.67 -24.42
C SER A 293 -11.75 -24.98 -25.72
N ASP A 294 -12.73 -24.14 -26.03
CA ASP A 294 -13.13 -23.89 -27.41
C ASP A 294 -11.93 -23.39 -28.25
#